data_AF-I0KZF0-F1
#
_entry.id   AF-I0KZF0-F1
#
_cell.length_a   1.000
_cell.length_b   1.000
_cell.length_c   1.000
_cell.angle_alpha   90.00
_cell.angle_beta   90.00
_cell.angle_gamma   90.00
#
_symmetry.space_group_name_H-M   'P 1'
#
loop_
_entity.id
_entity.type
_entity.pdbx_description
1 polymer ?
#
loop_
_entity_poly.entity_id
_entity_poly.type
_entity_poly.pdbx_seq_one_letter_code
_entity_poly.pdbx_strand_id
1 'polypeptide(L)'
;MVTATVRHESGEVAARGTMGLAGTDAVADRIETMPAHRRKGLASAVMSALVRSAIEEGVEQGILIASEDGQRLYRTLGWQPVADVLIATTSGNAYPS
;
A
#
# COMPACT_ATOMS: atom_id res chain seq x y z
N MET A 1 -3.01 5.41 12.88
CA MET A 1 -2.29 4.95 11.67
C MET A 1 -1.33 3.85 12.08
N VAL A 2 -1.07 2.89 11.21
CA VAL A 2 -0.05 1.84 11.40
C VAL A 2 1.00 1.92 10.30
N THR A 3 2.23 1.50 10.60
CA THR A 3 3.33 1.51 9.63
C THR A 3 4.05 0.18 9.66
N ALA A 4 4.59 -0.23 8.51
CA ALA A 4 5.42 -1.42 8.40
C ALA A 4 6.70 -1.07 7.63
N THR A 5 7.82 -1.64 8.07
CA THR A 5 9.12 -1.46 7.42
C THR A 5 9.87 -2.79 7.44
N VAL A 6 10.34 -3.22 6.28
CA VAL A 6 11.28 -4.33 6.13
C VAL A 6 12.68 -3.73 6.01
N ARG A 7 13.62 -4.23 6.83
CA ARG A 7 15.03 -3.84 6.77
C ARG A 7 15.88 -4.99 6.23
N HIS A 8 16.86 -4.66 5.40
CA HIS A 8 17.92 -5.57 5.03
C HIS A 8 18.89 -5.76 6.20
N GLU A 9 19.69 -6.82 6.20
CA GLU A 9 20.70 -7.10 7.24
C GLU A 9 21.72 -5.96 7.40
N SER A 10 21.97 -5.20 6.33
CA SER A 10 22.80 -3.99 6.36
C SER A 10 22.16 -2.80 7.11
N GLY A 11 20.90 -2.90 7.53
CA GLY A 11 20.12 -1.84 8.17
C GLY A 11 19.33 -0.94 7.20
N GLU A 12 19.59 -1.05 5.90
CA GLU A 12 18.86 -0.34 4.84
C GLU A 12 17.37 -0.69 4.85
N VAL A 13 16.51 0.29 4.58
CA VAL A 13 15.08 0.05 4.37
C VAL A 13 14.88 -0.64 3.01
N ALA A 14 14.44 -1.89 3.02
CA ALA A 14 14.18 -2.65 1.79
C ALA A 14 12.77 -2.39 1.24
N ALA A 15 11.78 -2.26 2.13
CA ALA A 15 10.41 -1.90 1.80
C ALA A 15 9.71 -1.21 2.97
N ARG A 16 8.69 -0.42 2.69
CA ARG A 16 7.88 0.25 3.71
C ARG A 16 6.45 0.49 3.23
N GLY A 17 5.59 0.81 4.17
CA GLY A 17 4.22 1.22 3.90
C GLY A 17 3.55 1.80 5.14
N THR A 18 2.45 2.51 4.91
CA THR A 18 1.62 3.10 5.96
C THR A 18 0.16 2.74 5.68
N MET A 19 -0.64 2.71 6.75
CA MET A 19 -2.09 2.62 6.64
C MET A 19 -2.74 3.61 7.61
N GLY A 20 -3.51 4.55 7.06
CA GLY A 20 -4.35 5.46 7.83
C GLY A 20 -5.56 4.71 8.36
N LEU A 21 -5.97 4.97 9.61
CA LEU A 21 -7.15 4.33 10.22
C LEU A 21 -8.20 5.40 10.49
N ALA A 22 -9.46 5.13 10.13
CA ALA A 22 -10.58 6.03 10.37
C ALA A 22 -11.84 5.20 10.67
N GLY A 23 -12.28 5.20 11.93
CA GLY A 23 -13.37 4.31 12.36
C GLY A 23 -13.00 2.85 12.13
N THR A 24 -13.84 2.11 11.40
CA THR A 24 -13.60 0.72 11.02
C THR A 24 -12.89 0.56 9.67
N ASP A 25 -12.53 1.68 9.02
CA ASP A 25 -11.85 1.69 7.72
C ASP A 25 -10.34 1.91 7.87
N ALA A 26 -9.58 1.32 6.95
CA ALA A 26 -8.15 1.52 6.84
C ALA A 26 -7.72 1.76 5.39
N VAL A 27 -6.98 2.86 5.15
CA VAL A 27 -6.52 3.27 3.82
C VAL A 27 -5.02 3.04 3.71
N ALA A 28 -4.62 2.12 2.82
CA ALA A 28 -3.21 1.87 2.55
C ALA A 28 -2.59 3.01 1.72
N ASP A 29 -1.40 3.45 2.10
CA ASP A 29 -0.68 4.53 1.44
C ASP A 29 0.85 4.26 1.43
N ARG A 30 1.54 4.83 0.44
CA ARG A 30 3.00 4.81 0.29
C ARG A 30 3.64 3.42 0.42
N ILE A 31 3.01 2.42 -0.18
CA ILE A 31 3.58 1.07 -0.26
C ILE A 31 4.72 1.09 -1.29
N GLU A 32 5.95 0.91 -0.80
CA GLU A 32 7.15 1.10 -1.60
C GLU A 32 8.18 0.00 -1.33
N THR A 33 8.78 -0.52 -2.39
CA THR A 33 9.96 -1.40 -2.31
C THR A 33 11.13 -0.72 -3.00
N MET A 34 12.23 -0.55 -2.27
CA MET A 34 13.44 0.09 -2.80
C MET A 34 13.96 -0.67 -4.03
N PRO A 35 14.50 0.01 -5.06
CA PRO A 35 14.90 -0.61 -6.33
C PRO A 35 15.75 -1.88 -6.18
N ALA A 36 16.76 -1.86 -5.29
CA ALA A 36 17.67 -2.98 -5.04
C ALA A 36 16.99 -4.22 -4.41
N HIS A 37 15.77 -4.07 -3.89
CA HIS A 37 15.04 -5.10 -3.16
C HIS A 37 13.72 -5.52 -3.85
N ARG A 38 13.46 -5.03 -5.07
CA ARG A 38 12.27 -5.38 -5.85
C ARG A 38 12.23 -6.87 -6.23
N ARG A 39 11.03 -7.35 -6.54
CA ARG A 39 10.74 -8.75 -6.96
C ARG A 39 11.11 -9.82 -5.92
N LYS A 40 11.20 -9.45 -4.64
CA LYS A 40 11.45 -10.35 -3.50
C LYS A 40 10.22 -10.56 -2.58
N GLY A 41 9.01 -10.21 -3.06
CA GLY A 41 7.78 -10.34 -2.27
C GLY A 41 7.62 -9.34 -1.12
N LEU A 42 8.48 -8.34 -1.01
CA LEU A 42 8.51 -7.44 0.16
C LEU A 42 7.28 -6.54 0.28
N ALA A 43 6.70 -6.09 -0.84
CA ALA A 43 5.46 -5.33 -0.82
C ALA A 43 4.29 -6.15 -0.25
N SER A 44 4.22 -7.45 -0.59
CA SER A 44 3.26 -8.38 0.01
C SER A 44 3.45 -8.49 1.52
N ALA A 45 4.69 -8.65 1.97
CA ALA A 45 5.00 -8.75 3.40
C ALA A 45 4.61 -7.47 4.17
N VAL A 46 4.92 -6.29 3.61
CA VAL A 46 4.51 -4.99 4.15
C VAL A 46 2.98 -4.91 4.26
N MET A 47 2.25 -5.23 3.18
CA MET A 47 0.79 -5.18 3.19
C MET A 47 0.16 -6.14 4.20
N SER A 48 0.64 -7.38 4.28
CA SER A 48 0.14 -8.35 5.26
C SER A 48 0.39 -7.89 6.70
N ALA A 49 1.55 -7.28 6.97
CA ALA A 49 1.84 -6.72 8.28
C ALA A 49 0.91 -5.54 8.63
N LEU A 50 0.69 -4.62 7.68
CA LEU A 50 -0.22 -3.49 7.86
C LEU A 50 -1.65 -3.95 8.11
N VAL A 51 -2.18 -4.88 7.30
CA VAL A 51 -3.54 -5.42 7.46
C VAL A 51 -3.69 -6.10 8.81
N ARG A 52 -2.71 -6.90 9.23
CA ARG A 52 -2.74 -7.54 10.54
C ARG A 52 -2.83 -6.52 11.67
N SER A 53 -1.95 -5.51 11.68
CA SER A 53 -2.00 -4.47 12.71
C SER A 53 -3.30 -3.65 12.64
N ALA A 54 -3.85 -3.40 11.45
CA ALA A 54 -5.13 -2.72 11.32
C ALA A 54 -6.28 -3.54 11.94
N ILE A 55 -6.32 -4.86 11.72
CA ILE A 55 -7.31 -5.75 12.33
C ILE A 55 -7.18 -5.75 13.86
N GLU A 56 -5.95 -5.76 14.39
CA GLU A 56 -5.70 -5.66 15.84
C GLU A 56 -6.24 -4.35 16.44
N GLU A 57 -6.34 -3.28 15.64
CA GLU A 57 -6.94 -1.99 15.99
C GLU A 57 -8.46 -1.91 15.74
N GLY A 58 -9.11 -3.02 15.37
CA GLY A 58 -10.57 -3.09 15.18
C GLY A 58 -11.07 -2.66 13.80
N VAL A 59 -10.18 -2.58 12.81
CA VAL A 59 -10.57 -2.31 11.41
C VAL A 59 -11.28 -3.52 10.83
N GLU A 60 -12.35 -3.25 10.08
CA GLU A 60 -13.14 -4.26 9.36
C GLU A 60 -12.91 -4.19 7.84
N GLN A 61 -12.63 -2.99 7.31
CA GLN A 61 -12.53 -2.76 5.87
C GLN A 61 -11.20 -2.09 5.49
N GLY A 62 -10.59 -2.61 4.42
CA GLY A 62 -9.39 -2.04 3.82
C GLY A 62 -9.71 -1.39 2.49
N ILE A 63 -9.18 -0.20 2.24
CA ILE A 63 -9.27 0.51 0.96
C ILE A 63 -7.88 0.90 0.49
N LEU A 64 -7.64 0.87 -0.82
CA LEU A 64 -6.41 1.36 -1.43
C LEU A 64 -6.68 1.88 -2.84
N ILE A 65 -5.76 2.71 -3.33
CA ILE A 65 -5.66 3.06 -4.75
C ILE A 65 -4.39 2.41 -5.29
N ALA A 66 -4.53 1.68 -6.39
CA ALA A 66 -3.42 0.96 -7.02
C ALA A 66 -3.09 1.57 -8.38
N SER A 67 -1.80 1.79 -8.65
CA SER A 67 -1.32 1.94 -10.03
C SER A 67 -1.56 0.66 -10.83
N GLU A 68 -1.54 0.73 -12.16
CA GLU A 68 -1.68 -0.45 -13.03
C GLU A 68 -0.70 -1.58 -12.65
N ASP A 69 0.57 -1.22 -12.40
CA ASP A 69 1.60 -2.14 -11.94
C ASP A 69 1.26 -2.78 -10.58
N GLY A 70 0.66 -2.02 -9.67
CA GLY A 70 0.27 -2.47 -8.33
C GLY A 70 -0.96 -3.38 -8.33
N GLN A 71 -1.85 -3.29 -9.32
CA GLN A 71 -3.09 -4.08 -9.33
C GLN A 71 -2.83 -5.59 -9.29
N ARG A 72 -1.77 -6.09 -9.96
CA ARG A 72 -1.42 -7.51 -9.95
C ARG A 72 -1.08 -8.00 -8.54
N LEU A 73 -0.32 -7.20 -7.79
CA LEU A 73 0.03 -7.50 -6.40
C LEU A 73 -1.23 -7.60 -5.55
N TYR A 74 -2.09 -6.59 -5.58
CA TYR A 74 -3.27 -6.54 -4.71
C TYR A 74 -4.29 -7.63 -5.03
N ARG A 75 -4.52 -7.94 -6.31
CA ARG A 75 -5.33 -9.11 -6.71
C ARG A 75 -4.79 -10.43 -6.14
N THR A 76 -3.46 -10.61 -6.16
CA THR A 76 -2.80 -11.80 -5.59
C THR A 76 -2.98 -11.88 -4.07
N LEU A 77 -3.06 -10.73 -3.40
CA LEU A 77 -3.34 -10.61 -1.97
C LEU A 77 -4.84 -10.71 -1.63
N GLY A 78 -5.71 -11.00 -2.60
CA GLY A 78 -7.15 -11.19 -2.41
C GLY A 78 -7.99 -9.90 -2.47
N TRP A 79 -7.36 -8.74 -2.68
CA TRP A 79 -8.08 -7.47 -2.83
C TRP A 79 -8.92 -7.48 -4.11
N GLN A 80 -10.13 -6.94 -4.02
CA GLN A 80 -11.07 -6.86 -5.14
C GLN A 80 -11.26 -5.40 -5.57
N PRO A 81 -11.42 -5.12 -6.87
CA PRO A 81 -11.80 -3.80 -7.33
C PRO A 81 -13.22 -3.49 -6.85
N VAL A 82 -13.42 -2.28 -6.29
CA VAL A 82 -14.72 -1.82 -5.79
C VAL A 82 -15.22 -0.55 -6.48
N ALA A 83 -14.33 0.19 -7.15
CA ALA A 83 -14.65 1.42 -7.86
C ALA A 83 -13.54 1.78 -8.87
N ASP A 84 -13.89 2.61 -9.85
CA ASP A 84 -12.94 3.31 -10.69
C ASP A 84 -12.56 4.65 -10.06
N VAL A 85 -11.29 5.07 -10.21
CA VAL A 85 -10.79 6.35 -9.71
C VAL A 85 -10.51 7.28 -10.89
N LEU A 86 -11.21 8.42 -10.93
CA LEU A 86 -10.89 9.52 -11.85
C LEU A 86 -9.95 10.51 -11.15
N ILE A 87 -8.75 10.67 -11.72
CA ILE A 87 -7.82 11.72 -11.34
C ILE A 87 -7.96 12.85 -12.36
N ALA A 88 -8.33 14.05 -11.89
CA ALA A 88 -8.50 15.23 -12.73
C ALA A 88 -7.65 16.40 -12.21
N THR A 89 -7.19 17.25 -13.12
CA THR A 89 -6.41 18.46 -12.82
C THR A 89 -6.93 19.63 -13.66
N THR A 90 -6.70 20.85 -13.20
CA THR A 90 -7.09 22.07 -13.92
C THR A 90 -6.20 22.29 -15.16
N SER A 91 -6.69 23.09 -16.10
CA SER A 91 -5.93 23.52 -17.27
C SER A 91 -4.59 24.15 -16.88
N GLY A 92 -3.50 23.70 -17.50
CA GLY A 92 -2.14 24.21 -17.28
C GLY A 92 -1.34 23.51 -16.19
N ASN A 93 -1.92 22.53 -15.47
CA ASN A 93 -1.20 21.73 -14.49
C ASN A 93 -1.04 20.29 -14.98
N ALA A 94 0.19 19.78 -15.03
CA ALA A 94 0.45 18.39 -15.39
C ALA A 94 0.34 17.51 -14.15
N TYR A 95 -0.48 16.46 -14.21
CA TYR A 95 -0.46 15.42 -13.19
C TYR A 95 0.84 14.61 -13.36
N PRO A 96 1.68 14.44 -12.33
CA PRO A 96 2.87 13.62 -12.46
C PRO A 96 2.43 12.16 -12.69
N SER A 97 2.81 11.63 -13.85
CA SER A 97 2.64 10.21 -14.22
C SER A 97 3.58 9.31 -13.45
#